data_AF-A0A7Z0LEK7-F1
#
_entry.id   AF-A0A7Z0LEK7-F1
#
_cell.length_a   1.000
_cell.length_b   1.000
_cell.length_c   1.000
_cell.angle_alpha   90.00
_cell.angle_beta   90.00
_cell.angle_gamma   90.00
#
_symmetry.space_group_name_H-M   'P 1'
#
loop_
_entity.id
_entity.type
_entity.pdbx_description
1 polymer ?
#
loop_
_entity_poly.entity_id
_entity_poly.type
_entity_poly.pdbx_seq_one_letter_code
_entity_poly.pdbx_strand_id
1 'polypeptide(L)' 'SFLSAASFQETTRVLTDAAIKGKRDDLLGLKENVIIGKLIPAGTGMRRYSDVQYDKTSAPVADVTEDVEITE' A
#
# COMPACT_ATOMS: atom_id res chain seq x y z
N SER A 1 7.88 -13.39 -5.03
CA SER A 1 8.64 -12.39 -5.79
C SER A 1 10.13 -12.66 -5.76
N PHE A 2 10.79 -12.64 -6.93
CA PHE A 2 12.26 -12.65 -6.98
C PHE A 2 12.81 -11.24 -6.76
N LEU A 3 12.06 -10.19 -7.12
CA LEU A 3 12.46 -8.79 -6.97
C LEU A 3 12.66 -8.43 -5.48
N SER A 4 11.75 -8.86 -4.61
CA SER A 4 11.88 -8.70 -3.16
C SER A 4 12.97 -9.54 -2.53
N ALA A 5 13.21 -10.74 -3.07
CA ALA A 5 14.26 -11.62 -2.56
C ALA A 5 15.64 -11.02 -2.89
N ALA A 6 15.82 -10.56 -4.13
CA ALA A 6 17.05 -9.96 -4.61
C ALA A 6 17.41 -8.64 -3.89
N SER A 7 16.43 -7.94 -3.32
CA SER A 7 16.63 -6.68 -2.60
C SER A 7 17.12 -6.86 -1.15
N PHE A 8 17.09 -8.09 -0.61
CA PHE A 8 17.52 -8.33 0.77
C PHE A 8 18.94 -8.92 0.81
N GLN A 9 19.17 -10.04 0.12
CA GLN A 9 20.46 -10.74 0.13
C GLN A 9 20.66 -11.54 -1.17
N GLU A 10 21.92 -11.92 -1.43
CA GLU A 10 22.33 -12.81 -2.53
C GLU A 10 21.81 -12.39 -3.92
N THR A 11 21.78 -11.07 -4.20
CA THR A 11 21.18 -10.46 -5.39
C THR A 11 21.56 -11.16 -6.71
N THR A 12 22.84 -11.43 -6.94
CA THR A 12 23.32 -12.08 -8.17
C THR A 12 22.74 -13.47 -8.36
N ARG A 13 22.73 -14.28 -7.30
CA ARG A 13 22.20 -15.65 -7.34
C ARG A 13 20.70 -15.65 -7.60
N VAL A 14 19.96 -14.82 -6.86
CA VAL A 14 18.49 -14.72 -6.97
C VAL A 14 18.08 -14.29 -8.39
N LEU A 15 18.76 -13.29 -8.97
CA LEU A 15 18.46 -12.84 -10.34
C LEU A 15 18.83 -13.88 -11.39
N THR A 16 19.95 -14.59 -11.22
CA THR A 16 20.40 -15.63 -12.15
C THR A 16 19.41 -16.80 -12.18
N ASP A 17 19.01 -17.29 -10.99
CA ASP A 17 18.02 -18.38 -10.88
C ASP A 17 16.65 -17.98 -11.44
N ALA A 18 16.25 -16.72 -11.26
CA ALA A 18 15.00 -16.20 -11.81
C ALA A 18 15.04 -16.09 -13.35
N ALA A 19 16.16 -15.63 -13.92
CA ALA A 19 16.37 -15.52 -15.36
C ALA A 19 16.39 -16.89 -16.05
N ILE A 20 17.11 -17.87 -15.49
CA ILE A 20 17.16 -19.25 -16.02
C ILE A 20 15.76 -19.88 -16.01
N LYS A 21 14.99 -19.67 -14.95
CA LYS A 21 13.63 -20.22 -14.81
C LYS A 21 12.56 -19.41 -15.54
N GLY A 22 12.91 -18.28 -16.16
CA GLY A 22 11.94 -17.37 -16.80
C GLY A 22 10.85 -16.87 -15.85
N LYS A 23 11.17 -16.69 -14.55
CA LYS A 23 10.18 -16.30 -13.54
C LYS A 23 9.65 -14.89 -13.80
N ARG A 24 8.34 -14.71 -13.64
CA ARG A 24 7.69 -13.40 -13.62
C ARG A 24 7.27 -13.03 -12.20
N ASP A 25 7.24 -11.73 -11.93
CA ASP A 25 6.85 -11.18 -10.64
C ASP A 25 5.52 -10.45 -10.80
N ASP A 26 4.49 -10.89 -10.08
CA ASP A 26 3.14 -10.35 -10.19
C ASP A 26 2.92 -9.09 -9.32
N LEU A 27 3.95 -8.64 -8.58
CA LEU A 27 3.94 -7.41 -7.79
C LEU A 27 2.78 -7.35 -6.77
N LEU A 28 2.52 -8.46 -6.08
CA LEU A 28 1.45 -8.60 -5.10
C LEU A 28 1.91 -8.24 -3.67
N GLY A 29 3.21 -8.18 -3.44
CA GLY A 29 3.81 -7.95 -2.12
C GLY A 29 4.17 -6.48 -1.86
N LEU A 30 4.40 -6.17 -0.59
CA LEU A 30 4.74 -4.82 -0.13
C LEU A 30 6.06 -4.33 -0.73
N LYS A 31 7.15 -5.08 -0.54
CA LYS A 31 8.50 -4.67 -0.97
C LYS A 31 8.60 -4.44 -2.48
N GLU A 32 7.91 -5.27 -3.24
CA GLU A 32 7.86 -5.28 -4.71
C GLU A 32 7.27 -3.96 -5.22
N ASN A 33 6.12 -3.59 -4.67
CA ASN A 33 5.44 -2.34 -5.02
C ASN A 33 6.25 -1.11 -4.57
N VAL A 34 6.92 -1.18 -3.40
CA VAL A 34 7.81 -0.11 -2.95
C VAL A 34 8.99 0.09 -3.90
N ILE A 35 9.66 -0.99 -4.31
CA ILE A 35 10.82 -0.92 -5.22
C ILE A 35 10.41 -0.34 -6.59
N ILE A 36 9.23 -0.70 -7.08
CA ILE A 36 8.71 -0.23 -8.37
C ILE A 36 8.10 1.20 -8.28
N GLY A 37 7.75 1.67 -7.09
CA GLY A 37 7.09 2.97 -6.89
C GLY A 37 5.59 2.95 -7.11
N LYS A 38 4.93 1.78 -6.98
CA LYS A 38 3.46 1.64 -7.00
C LYS A 38 2.91 1.72 -5.58
N LEU A 39 1.64 2.14 -5.45
CA LEU A 39 0.91 2.06 -4.18
C LEU A 39 1.02 0.66 -3.56
N ILE A 40 1.42 0.62 -2.29
CA ILE A 40 1.52 -0.64 -1.56
C ILE A 40 0.15 -1.27 -1.35
N PRO A 41 0.03 -2.61 -1.34
CA PRO A 41 -1.24 -3.31 -1.14
C PRO A 41 -1.64 -3.35 0.36
N ALA A 42 -1.52 -2.22 1.06
CA ALA A 42 -1.87 -2.07 2.47
C ALA A 42 -2.40 -0.66 2.74
N GLY A 43 -3.21 -0.53 3.79
CA GLY A 43 -3.86 0.74 4.15
C GLY A 43 -4.68 1.31 3.00
N THR A 44 -4.44 2.58 2.67
CA THR A 44 -5.13 3.31 1.58
C THR A 44 -4.82 2.76 0.18
N GLY A 45 -3.76 1.98 0.02
CA GLY A 45 -3.43 1.33 -1.25
C GLY A 45 -4.18 0.01 -1.50
N MET A 46 -5.03 -0.42 -0.56
CA MET A 46 -5.99 -1.50 -0.83
C MET A 46 -7.15 -0.99 -1.71
N ARG A 47 -7.63 -1.82 -2.63
CA ARG A 47 -8.76 -1.50 -3.54
C ARG A 47 -10.00 -0.95 -2.83
N ARG A 48 -10.28 -1.42 -1.61
CA ARG A 48 -11.41 -0.95 -0.80
C ARG A 48 -11.33 0.54 -0.46
N TYR A 49 -10.12 1.07 -0.31
CA TYR A 49 -9.89 2.45 0.14
C TYR A 49 -9.37 3.36 -0.97
N SER A 50 -8.78 2.80 -2.03
CA SER A 50 -8.28 3.59 -3.17
C SER A 50 -9.39 4.17 -4.04
N ASP A 51 -10.55 3.49 -4.11
CA ASP A 51 -11.61 3.80 -5.08
C ASP A 51 -12.79 4.56 -4.45
N VAL A 52 -12.57 5.23 -3.32
CA VAL A 52 -13.60 5.98 -2.61
C VAL A 52 -13.91 7.27 -3.37
N GLN A 53 -15.14 7.38 -3.86
CA GLN A 53 -15.67 8.61 -4.46
C GLN A 53 -16.15 9.55 -3.34
N TYR A 54 -15.57 10.75 -3.26
CA TYR A 54 -15.99 11.77 -2.31
C TYR A 54 -17.03 12.67 -2.98
N ASP A 55 -18.28 12.64 -2.50
CA ASP A 55 -19.30 13.59 -2.93
C ASP A 55 -19.06 14.94 -2.24
N LYS A 56 -18.64 15.94 -3.01
CA LYS A 56 -18.30 17.27 -2.50
C LYS A 56 -19.53 18.13 -2.19
N THR A 57 -20.75 17.62 -2.37
CA THR A 57 -21.98 18.41 -2.26
C THR A 57 -22.67 18.32 -0.89
N SER A 58 -22.25 17.42 0.01
CA SER A 58 -22.72 17.46 1.40
C SER A 58 -22.02 18.60 2.15
N ALA A 59 -22.79 19.58 2.63
CA ALA A 59 -22.32 20.65 3.51
C ALA A 59 -21.43 20.09 4.63
N PRO A 60 -20.39 20.82 5.08
CA PRO A 60 -19.53 20.36 6.16
C PRO A 60 -20.41 20.09 7.38
N VAL A 61 -20.43 18.83 7.82
CA VAL A 61 -21.04 18.45 9.08
C VAL A 61 -20.21 19.15 10.16
N ALA A 62 -20.83 20.13 10.83
CA ALA A 62 -20.19 20.84 11.93
C ALA A 62 -19.73 19.80 12.96
N ASP A 63 -18.44 19.88 13.31
CA ASP A 63 -17.82 19.07 14.34
C ASP A 63 -18.61 19.29 15.64
N VAL A 64 -19.20 18.23 16.20
CA VAL A 64 -19.87 18.31 17.50
C VAL A 64 -18.77 18.34 18.54
N THR A 65 -18.34 19.54 18.93
CA THR A 65 -17.56 19.72 20.15
C THR A 65 -18.49 19.40 21.32
N GLU A 66 -18.36 18.20 21.89
CA GLU A 66 -18.95 17.88 23.19
C GLU A 66 -18.18 18.67 24.26
N ASP A 67 -18.61 19.91 24.50
CA ASP A 67 -18.27 20.64 25.70
C ASP A 67 -19.00 19.98 26.88
N VAL A 68 -18.31 19.08 27.60
CA VAL A 68 -18.79 18.56 28.87
C VAL A 68 -18.70 19.69 29.89
N GLU A 69 -19.79 20.43 30.09
CA GLU A 69 -19.98 21.29 31.26
C GLU A 69 -20.00 20.41 32.51
N ILE A 70 -18.88 20.38 33.24
CA ILE A 70 -18.86 19.96 34.64
C ILE A 70 -19.48 21.11 35.44
N THR A 71 -20.79 21.04 35.69
CA THR A 71 -21.41 21.78 36.79
C THR A 71 -20.93 21.21 38.13
N GLU A 72 -20.62 22.12 39.05
CA GLU A 72 -19.97 21.97 40.38
C GLU A 72 -20.33 20.74 41.23
#